data_AF-A0A2M7BCH0-F1
#
_entry.id   AF-A0A2M7BCH0-F1
#
_cell.length_a   1.000
_cell.length_b   1.000
_cell.length_c   1.000
_cell.angle_alpha   90.00
_cell.angle_beta   90.00
_cell.angle_gamma   90.00
#
_symmetry.space_group_name_H-M   'P 1'
#
loop_
_entity.id
_entity.type
_entity.pdbx_description
1 polymer ?
#
loop_
_entity_poly.entity_id
_entity_poly.type
_entity_poly.pdbx_seq_one_letter_code
_entity_poly.pdbx_strand_id
1 'polypeptide(L)'
;MPKIKCSYSIPVLVLKEGNCFVAYSPAIDVSTVGDTFEEAKARFTEAANLFFEEIIEKGKVNEALIELGWQTKNDQLVPPSIISHQAETFSFNNFLQ
;
A
#
# COMPACT_ATOMS: atom_id res chain seq x y z
N MET A 1 -2.11 13.55 -24.94
CA MET A 1 -1.41 13.86 -23.67
C MET A 1 -0.16 12.98 -23.60
N PRO A 2 1.01 13.50 -23.21
CA PRO A 2 2.19 12.67 -23.08
C PRO A 2 1.93 11.62 -21.98
N LYS A 3 2.07 10.34 -22.32
CA LYS A 3 2.02 9.26 -21.32
C LYS A 3 3.25 9.40 -20.43
N ILE A 4 3.06 9.97 -19.24
CA ILE A 4 4.12 10.02 -18.23
C ILE A 4 4.40 8.57 -17.83
N LYS A 5 5.60 8.09 -18.16
CA LYS A 5 6.04 6.75 -17.81
C LYS A 5 6.80 6.84 -16.49
N CYS A 6 6.08 6.90 -15.38
CA CYS A 6 6.64 6.73 -14.05
C CYS A 6 6.43 5.28 -13.60
N SER A 7 7.47 4.63 -13.08
CA SER A 7 7.39 3.29 -12.52
C SER A 7 7.86 3.31 -11.08
N TYR A 8 6.99 2.92 -10.15
CA TYR A 8 7.32 2.79 -8.74
C TYR A 8 7.32 1.32 -8.33
N SER A 9 8.30 0.92 -7.52
CA SER A 9 8.31 -0.39 -6.86
C SER A 9 7.97 -0.18 -5.41
N ILE A 10 6.79 -0.64 -4.97
CA ILE A 10 6.30 -0.49 -3.61
C ILE A 10 6.22 -1.85 -2.90
N PRO A 11 6.40 -1.90 -1.57
CA PRO A 11 6.17 -3.12 -0.83
C PRO A 11 4.67 -3.45 -0.77
N VAL A 12 4.32 -4.71 -1.01
CA VAL A 12 2.93 -5.21 -0.87
C VAL A 12 2.96 -6.39 0.09
N LEU A 13 2.19 -6.29 1.17
CA LEU A 13 1.92 -7.35 2.12
C LEU A 13 0.71 -8.15 1.65
N VAL A 14 0.75 -9.47 1.80
CA VAL A 14 -0.43 -10.31 1.61
C VAL A 14 -0.70 -11.09 2.89
N LEU A 15 -1.88 -10.87 3.46
CA LEU A 15 -2.36 -11.44 4.70
C LEU A 15 -3.36 -12.57 4.40
N LYS A 16 -3.32 -13.65 5.18
CA LYS A 16 -4.38 -14.66 5.17
C LYS A 16 -5.39 -14.31 6.25
N GLU A 17 -6.63 -14.00 5.87
CA GLU A 17 -7.71 -13.66 6.79
C GLU A 17 -8.84 -14.69 6.69
N GLY A 18 -8.87 -15.65 7.62
CA GLY A 18 -9.83 -16.76 7.55
C GLY A 18 -9.72 -17.50 6.23
N ASN A 19 -10.77 -17.41 5.40
CA ASN A 19 -10.83 -18.07 4.10
C ASN A 19 -10.36 -17.19 2.92
N CYS A 20 -10.16 -15.89 3.09
CA CYS A 20 -9.72 -14.98 2.02
C CYS A 20 -8.24 -14.56 2.18
N PHE A 21 -7.76 -13.77 1.23
CA PHE A 21 -6.44 -13.15 1.21
C PHE A 21 -6.61 -11.64 1.04
N VAL A 22 -5.85 -10.86 1.80
CA VAL A 22 -5.85 -9.39 1.72
C VAL A 22 -4.49 -8.91 1.26
N ALA A 23 -4.44 -8.23 0.11
CA ALA A 23 -3.24 -7.55 -0.36
C ALA A 23 -3.29 -6.09 0.06
N TYR A 24 -2.25 -5.61 0.73
CA TYR A 24 -2.18 -4.26 1.31
C TYR A 24 -0.79 -3.65 1.11
N SER A 25 -0.74 -2.35 0.77
CA SER A 25 0.51 -1.59 0.76
C SER A 25 0.37 -0.31 1.58
N PRO A 26 1.11 -0.17 2.69
CA PRO A 26 1.17 1.08 3.43
C PRO A 26 1.72 2.24 2.60
N ALA A 27 2.50 1.95 1.54
CA ALA A 27 3.09 2.99 0.71
C ALA A 27 2.05 3.77 -0.10
N ILE A 28 0.85 3.23 -0.32
CA ILE A 28 -0.23 3.93 -1.03
C ILE A 28 -1.58 3.88 -0.28
N ASP A 29 -1.59 3.32 0.92
CA ASP A 29 -2.79 3.07 1.73
C ASP A 29 -3.94 2.41 0.95
N VAL A 30 -3.59 1.41 0.12
CA VAL A 30 -4.56 0.62 -0.65
C VAL A 30 -4.57 -0.80 -0.14
N SER A 31 -5.77 -1.34 0.06
CA SER A 31 -5.99 -2.76 0.30
C SER A 31 -7.05 -3.33 -0.63
N THR A 32 -6.93 -4.62 -0.94
CA THR A 32 -7.91 -5.38 -1.71
C THR A 32 -8.00 -6.81 -1.16
N VAL A 33 -9.10 -7.50 -1.45
CA VAL A 33 -9.36 -8.86 -0.97
C VAL A 33 -9.65 -9.79 -2.14
N GLY A 34 -9.26 -11.05 -2.02
CA GLY A 34 -9.61 -12.13 -2.95
C GLY A 34 -9.76 -13.47 -2.24
N ASP A 35 -10.44 -14.41 -2.86
CA ASP A 35 -10.59 -15.78 -2.35
C ASP A 35 -9.28 -16.56 -2.49
N THR A 36 -8.41 -16.12 -3.39
CA THR A 36 -7.05 -16.65 -3.60
C THR A 36 -5.99 -15.55 -3.50
N PHE A 37 -4.74 -15.96 -3.24
CA PHE A 37 -3.59 -15.06 -3.25
C PHE A 37 -3.48 -14.29 -4.58
N GLU A 38 -3.64 -14.98 -5.72
CA GLU A 38 -3.52 -14.37 -7.04
C GLU A 38 -4.64 -13.39 -7.33
N GLU A 39 -5.86 -13.69 -6.89
CA GLU A 39 -7.00 -12.78 -7.04
C GLU A 39 -6.81 -11.49 -6.24
N ALA A 40 -6.41 -11.60 -4.97
CA ALA A 40 -6.11 -10.44 -4.14
C ALA A 40 -5.01 -9.57 -4.78
N LYS A 41 -3.96 -10.20 -5.32
CA LYS A 41 -2.86 -9.51 -5.98
C LYS A 41 -3.27 -8.85 -7.31
N ALA A 42 -4.11 -9.52 -8.11
CA ALA A 42 -4.63 -8.97 -9.36
C ALA A 42 -5.48 -7.72 -9.10
N ARG A 43 -6.42 -7.81 -8.16
CA ARG A 43 -7.26 -6.69 -7.72
C ARG A 43 -6.42 -5.54 -7.15
N PHE A 44 -5.39 -5.87 -6.35
CA PHE A 44 -4.47 -4.85 -5.84
C PHE A 44 -3.77 -4.10 -6.98
N THR A 45 -3.34 -4.81 -8.01
CA THR A 45 -2.66 -4.18 -9.16
C THR A 45 -3.57 -3.21 -9.89
N GLU A 46 -4.85 -3.56 -10.09
CA GLU A 46 -5.85 -2.67 -10.66
C GLU A 46 -6.09 -1.44 -9.76
N ALA A 47 -6.30 -1.65 -8.46
CA ALA A 47 -6.55 -0.57 -7.51
C ALA A 47 -5.34 0.39 -7.37
N ALA A 48 -4.12 -0.15 -7.37
CA ALA A 48 -2.90 0.64 -7.34
C ALA A 48 -2.75 1.49 -8.61
N ASN A 49 -3.04 0.93 -9.79
CA ASN A 49 -3.02 1.70 -11.04
C ASN A 49 -4.01 2.87 -10.99
N LEU A 50 -5.25 2.62 -10.55
CA LEU A 50 -6.28 3.66 -10.39
C LEU A 50 -5.84 4.76 -9.42
N PHE A 51 -5.22 4.39 -8.28
CA PHE A 51 -4.68 5.36 -7.33
C PHE A 51 -3.64 6.27 -7.98
N PHE A 52 -2.66 5.71 -8.69
CA PHE A 52 -1.62 6.51 -9.35
C PHE A 52 -2.17 7.35 -10.50
N GLU A 53 -3.10 6.82 -11.30
CA GLU A 53 -3.79 7.56 -12.36
C GLU A 53 -4.50 8.79 -11.78
N GLU A 54 -5.29 8.63 -10.72
CA GLU A 54 -6.05 9.71 -10.08
C GLU A 54 -5.16 10.84 -9.57
N ILE A 55 -4.07 10.52 -8.85
CA ILE A 55 -3.17 11.56 -8.30
C ILE A 55 -2.34 12.25 -9.40
N ILE A 56 -2.07 11.56 -10.51
CA ILE A 56 -1.40 12.14 -11.68
C ILE A 56 -2.36 13.11 -12.38
N GLU A 57 -3.60 12.68 -12.63
CA GLU A 57 -4.62 13.49 -13.30
C GLU A 57 -4.95 14.76 -12.50
N LYS A 58 -4.97 14.66 -11.17
CA LYS A 58 -5.18 15.81 -10.28
C LYS A 58 -3.94 16.69 -10.07
N GLY A 59 -2.77 16.30 -10.58
CA GLY A 59 -1.52 17.02 -10.34
C GLY A 59 -1.07 17.02 -8.88
N LYS A 60 -1.41 15.94 -8.14
CA LYS A 60 -1.24 15.81 -6.69
C LYS A 60 -0.20 14.76 -6.28
N VAL A 61 0.61 14.26 -7.22
CA VAL A 61 1.60 13.20 -6.98
C VAL A 61 2.50 13.46 -5.77
N ASN A 62 3.14 14.64 -5.68
CA ASN A 62 4.03 14.95 -4.56
C ASN A 62 3.27 15.05 -3.23
N GLU A 63 2.14 15.76 -3.19
CA GLU A 63 1.34 15.96 -1.98
C GLU A 63 0.87 14.62 -1.40
N ALA A 64 0.19 13.81 -2.23
CA ALA A 64 -0.36 12.52 -1.82
C ALA A 64 0.73 11.56 -1.34
N LEU A 65 1.84 11.43 -2.08
CA LEU A 65 2.89 10.46 -1.73
C LEU A 65 3.68 10.90 -0.49
N ILE A 66 3.95 12.20 -0.31
CA ILE A 66 4.62 12.70 0.91
C ILE A 66 3.73 12.48 2.15
N GLU A 67 2.41 12.67 2.05
CA GLU A 67 1.47 12.37 3.14
C GLU A 67 1.47 10.89 3.53
N LEU A 68 1.75 10.00 2.57
CA LEU A 68 1.91 8.56 2.77
C LEU A 68 3.33 8.16 3.22
N GLY A 69 4.17 9.13 3.59
CA GLY A 69 5.51 8.89 4.13
C GLY A 69 6.59 8.63 3.08
N TRP A 70 6.34 8.92 1.81
CA TRP A 70 7.40 8.93 0.81
C TRP A 70 8.40 10.05 1.08
N GLN A 71 9.61 9.88 0.57
CA GLN A 71 10.69 10.85 0.73
C GLN A 71 11.28 11.23 -0.62
N THR A 72 11.63 12.51 -0.77
CA THR A 72 12.42 12.97 -1.92
C THR A 72 13.90 12.69 -1.67
N LYS A 73 14.52 11.87 -2.52
CA LYS A 73 15.96 11.61 -2.55
C LYS A 73 16.48 11.84 -3.96
N ASN A 74 17.46 12.73 -4.12
CA ASN A 74 18.02 13.09 -5.43
C ASN A 74 16.94 13.42 -6.48
N ASP A 75 15.97 14.27 -6.10
CA ASP A 75 14.81 14.65 -6.92
C ASP A 75 13.89 13.49 -7.36
N GLN A 76 13.95 12.35 -6.66
CA GLN A 76 13.08 11.21 -6.89
C GLN A 76 12.26 10.90 -5.63
N LEU A 77 10.97 10.60 -5.82
CA LEU A 77 10.11 10.09 -4.76
C LEU A 77 10.45 8.61 -4.50
N VAL A 78 10.80 8.30 -3.26
CA VAL A 78 11.14 6.96 -2.80
C VAL A 78 10.10 6.51 -1.78
N PRO A 79 9.49 5.32 -1.94
CA PRO A 79 8.48 4.82 -1.03
C PRO A 79 9.06 4.43 0.33
N PRO A 80 8.23 4.37 1.38
CA PRO A 80 8.62 3.74 2.63
C PRO A 80 8.91 2.25 2.42
N SER A 81 9.82 1.72 3.25
CA SER A 81 10.19 0.31 3.25
C SER A 81 9.66 -0.38 4.50
N ILE A 82 9.27 -1.65 4.36
CA ILE A 82 8.91 -2.50 5.50
C ILE A 82 10.21 -2.98 6.15
N ILE A 83 10.44 -2.56 7.40
CA ILE A 83 11.66 -2.88 8.15
C ILE A 83 11.54 -4.18 8.95
N SER A 84 10.33 -4.61 9.30
CA SER A 84 10.06 -5.85 10.05
C SER A 84 8.61 -6.30 9.85
N HIS A 85 8.36 -7.61 9.99
CA HIS A 85 7.03 -8.20 10.16
C HIS A 85 7.14 -9.32 11.21
N GLN A 86 6.44 -9.19 12.33
CA GLN A 86 6.40 -10.22 13.37
C GLN A 86 5.11 -10.12 14.16
N ALA A 87 4.66 -11.24 14.72
CA ALA A 87 3.55 -11.25 15.65
C ALA A 87 4.04 -10.73 17.00
N GLU A 88 3.43 -9.65 17.49
CA GLU A 88 3.67 -9.12 18.83
C GLU A 88 2.59 -9.63 19.79
N THR A 89 2.98 -10.10 20.97
CA THR A 89 2.04 -10.56 21.99
C THR A 89 1.78 -9.44 22.99
N PHE A 90 0.51 -9.11 23.19
CA PHE A 90 0.08 -8.13 24.18
C PHE A 90 -0.85 -8.80 25.19
N SER A 91 -0.63 -8.51 26.48
CA SER A 91 -1.53 -8.93 27.57
C SER A 91 -2.10 -7.69 28.22
N PHE A 92 -3.42 -7.65 28.41
CA PHE A 92 -4.07 -6.61 29.21
C PHE A 92 -4.81 -7.25 30.39
N ASN A 93 -4.76 -6.60 31.54
CA ASN A 93 -5.56 -7.00 32.68
C ASN A 93 -6.98 -6.49 32.46
N ASN A 94 -7.93 -7.42 32.41
CA ASN A 94 -9.34 -7.09 32.35
C ASN A 94 -9.75 -6.54 33.72
N PHE A 95 -9.84 -5.21 33.86
CA PHE A 95 -10.54 -4.61 34.99
C PHE A 95 -12.04 -4.75 34.71
N LEU A 96 -12.57 -5.94 34.97
CA LEU A 96 -14.00 -6.12 35.13
C LEU A 96 -14.38 -5.39 36.44
N GLN A 97 -15.12 -4.28 36.30
CA GLN A 97 -16.00 -3.77 37.35
C GLN A 97 -17.32 -4.53 37.30
#